data_AF-A0A4W5RS19-F1
#
_entry.id   AF-A0A4W5RS19-F1
#
_cell.length_a   1.000
_cell.length_b   1.000
_cell.length_c   1.000
_cell.angle_alpha   90.00
_cell.angle_beta   90.00
_cell.angle_gamma   90.00
#
_symmetry.space_group_name_H-M   'P 1'
#
loop_
_entity.id
_entity.type
_entity.pdbx_description
1 polymer ?
#
loop_
_entity_poly.entity_id
_entity_poly.type
_entity_poly.pdbx_seq_one_letter_code
_entity_poly.pdbx_strand_id
1 'polypeptide(L)'
;MWTAQCMEDVCEGSTNPERSFVMGWPTCNCVVTFSSEVQKERWLSLLKSGIKEEKEKDDPKTIPLKVFGKGIGSCAQAVSKTLGVSNSDSTNEVVRLALQQFGVTVCIESSNTVFLCCCYLD
;
A
#
# COMPACT_ATOMS: atom_id res chain seq x y z
N MET A 1 -3.68 1.51 8.71
CA MET A 1 -3.98 0.08 8.97
C MET A 1 -4.74 -0.42 7.77
N TRP A 2 -4.39 -1.61 7.28
CA TRP A 2 -4.91 -2.18 6.04
C TRP A 2 -5.12 -3.69 6.14
N THR A 3 -5.80 -4.24 5.13
CA THR A 3 -6.00 -5.69 4.96
C THR A 3 -5.63 -6.10 3.55
N ALA A 4 -4.99 -7.25 3.36
CA ALA A 4 -4.63 -7.79 2.05
C ALA A 4 -4.76 -9.32 1.99
N GLN A 5 -4.79 -9.87 0.78
CA GLN A 5 -4.82 -11.32 0.52
C GLN A 5 -3.45 -11.87 0.08
N CYS A 6 -2.38 -11.08 0.17
CA CYS A 6 -1.02 -11.43 -0.25
C CYS A 6 -0.27 -12.26 0.81
N MET A 7 -0.77 -13.46 1.08
CA MET A 7 -0.21 -14.36 2.11
C MET A 7 1.20 -14.86 1.75
N GLU A 8 1.48 -14.98 0.46
CA GLU A 8 2.75 -15.50 -0.11
C GLU A 8 3.95 -14.57 0.19
N ASP A 9 3.72 -13.27 0.31
CA ASP A 9 4.78 -12.28 0.53
C ASP A 9 5.09 -12.04 2.02
N VAL A 10 4.21 -12.50 2.92
CA VAL A 10 4.22 -12.13 4.35
C VAL A 10 4.48 -13.35 5.25
N CYS A 11 4.31 -14.58 4.77
CA CYS A 11 4.43 -15.78 5.59
C CYS A 11 5.38 -16.82 4.96
N GLU A 12 6.39 -17.26 5.71
CA GLU A 12 7.30 -18.35 5.31
C GLU A 12 6.68 -19.75 5.51
N GLY A 13 5.38 -19.94 5.19
CA GLY A 13 4.68 -21.21 5.46
C GLY A 13 3.32 -21.38 4.77
N SER A 14 2.77 -22.60 4.82
CA SER A 14 1.47 -22.94 4.22
C SER A 14 0.31 -22.46 5.08
N THR A 15 -0.13 -21.22 4.88
CA THR A 15 -1.38 -20.70 5.46
C THR A 15 -2.57 -20.98 4.55
N ASN A 16 -3.77 -21.16 5.11
CA ASN A 16 -4.98 -21.41 4.31
C ASN A 16 -5.58 -20.07 3.81
N PRO A 17 -5.51 -19.74 2.51
CA PRO A 17 -5.99 -18.45 1.99
C PRO A 17 -7.51 -18.26 2.08
N GLU A 18 -8.28 -19.36 2.15
CA GLU A 18 -9.74 -19.28 2.31
C GLU A 18 -10.13 -18.83 3.72
N ARG A 19 -9.27 -19.06 4.72
CA ARG A 19 -9.54 -18.79 6.14
C ARG A 19 -8.63 -17.74 6.75
N SER A 20 -7.77 -17.12 5.96
CA SER A 20 -6.79 -16.18 6.46
C SER A 20 -6.69 -14.93 5.59
N PHE A 21 -6.24 -13.83 6.18
CA PHE A 21 -5.84 -12.61 5.47
C PHE A 21 -4.70 -11.91 6.20
N VAL A 22 -3.97 -11.06 5.49
CA VAL A 22 -2.94 -10.19 6.05
C VAL A 22 -3.59 -8.95 6.64
N MET A 23 -3.25 -8.61 7.87
CA MET A 23 -3.54 -7.33 8.49
C MET A 23 -2.23 -6.56 8.66
N GLY A 24 -2.21 -5.31 8.23
CA GLY A 24 -1.01 -4.48 8.25
C GLY A 24 -1.19 -3.19 9.03
N TRP A 25 -0.10 -2.77 9.67
CA TRP A 25 0.09 -1.46 10.28
C TRP A 25 1.47 -0.91 9.86
N PRO A 26 1.71 0.41 9.96
CA PRO A 26 2.84 1.07 9.29
C PRO A 26 4.21 0.42 9.50
N THR A 27 4.42 -0.22 10.64
CA THR A 27 5.68 -0.84 11.02
C THR A 27 5.70 -2.36 10.92
N CYS A 28 4.55 -3.02 10.79
CA CYS A 28 4.51 -4.48 10.87
C CYS A 28 3.20 -5.06 10.33
N ASN A 29 3.30 -6.29 9.81
CA ASN A 29 2.20 -7.03 9.23
C ASN A 29 2.04 -8.35 9.99
N CYS A 30 0.80 -8.81 10.12
CA CYS A 30 0.51 -10.13 10.67
C CYS A 30 -0.50 -10.87 9.79
N VAL A 31 -0.43 -12.19 9.84
CA VAL A 31 -1.43 -13.07 9.25
C VAL A 31 -2.48 -13.40 10.30
N VAL A 32 -3.74 -13.13 10.00
CA VAL A 32 -4.86 -13.53 10.85
C VAL A 32 -5.52 -14.76 10.23
N THR A 33 -5.68 -15.83 11.02
CA THR A 33 -6.29 -17.09 10.59
C THR A 33 -7.51 -17.41 11.43
N PHE A 34 -8.61 -17.79 10.79
CA PHE A 34 -9.90 -18.07 11.41
C PHE A 34 -10.25 -19.55 11.34
N SER A 35 -11.17 -19.97 12.22
CA SER A 35 -11.65 -21.36 12.24
C SER A 35 -12.49 -21.72 10.99
N SER A 36 -13.14 -20.73 10.37
CA SER A 36 -13.99 -20.88 9.19
C SER A 36 -13.92 -19.65 8.28
N GLU A 37 -14.19 -19.87 6.99
CA GLU A 37 -14.29 -18.80 5.99
C GLU A 37 -15.38 -17.78 6.33
N VAL A 38 -16.54 -18.24 6.81
CA VAL A 38 -17.64 -17.35 7.22
C VAL A 38 -17.21 -16.40 8.35
N GLN A 39 -16.42 -16.89 9.32
CA GLN A 39 -15.86 -16.02 10.35
C GLN A 39 -14.85 -15.03 9.76
N LYS A 40 -13.95 -15.50 8.90
CA LYS A 40 -12.98 -14.64 8.20
C LYS A 40 -13.68 -13.50 7.47
N GLU A 41 -14.71 -13.80 6.67
CA GLU A 41 -15.44 -12.79 5.88
C GLU A 41 -16.18 -11.78 6.75
N ARG A 42 -16.79 -12.22 7.86
CA ARG A 42 -17.44 -11.30 8.83
C ARG A 42 -16.42 -10.33 9.42
N TRP A 43 -15.28 -10.84 9.89
CA TRP A 43 -14.21 -10.01 10.44
C TRP A 43 -13.62 -9.07 9.39
N LEU A 44 -13.35 -9.57 8.18
CA LEU A 44 -12.81 -8.77 7.09
C LEU A 44 -13.74 -7.62 6.71
N SER A 45 -15.06 -7.87 6.63
CA SER A 45 -16.06 -6.85 6.35
C SER A 45 -16.09 -5.77 7.43
N LEU A 46 -16.15 -6.17 8.71
CA LEU A 46 -16.16 -5.24 9.84
C LEU A 46 -14.88 -4.39 9.92
N LEU A 47 -13.72 -5.00 9.68
CA LEU A 47 -12.44 -4.29 9.69
C LEU A 47 -12.38 -3.29 8.54
N LYS A 48 -12.77 -3.69 7.33
CA LYS A 48 -12.82 -2.78 6.16
C LYS A 48 -13.74 -1.60 6.41
N SER A 49 -14.92 -1.81 7.01
CA SER A 49 -15.82 -0.70 7.34
C SER A 49 -15.23 0.22 8.40
N GLY A 50 -14.65 -0.33 9.47
CA GLY A 50 -14.04 0.48 10.53
C GLY A 50 -12.82 1.28 10.05
N ILE A 51 -11.93 0.65 9.27
CA ILE A 51 -10.79 1.32 8.65
C ILE A 51 -11.26 2.48 7.77
N LYS A 52 -12.30 2.26 6.95
CA LYS A 52 -12.85 3.31 6.10
C LYS A 52 -13.39 4.48 6.91
N GLU A 53 -14.20 4.21 7.94
CA GLU A 53 -14.80 5.25 8.80
C GLU A 53 -13.71 6.08 9.51
N GLU A 54 -12.68 5.44 10.05
CA GLU A 54 -11.59 6.16 10.71
C GLU A 54 -10.75 6.96 9.70
N LYS A 55 -10.46 6.40 8.51
CA LYS A 55 -9.81 7.14 7.42
C LYS A 55 -10.63 8.36 6.99
N GLU A 56 -11.97 8.30 7.06
CA GLU A 56 -12.86 9.44 6.80
C GLU A 56 -12.83 10.50 7.90
N LYS A 57 -12.35 10.20 9.10
CA LYS A 57 -12.17 11.17 10.20
C LYS A 57 -10.78 11.81 10.25
N ASP A 58 -9.77 11.18 9.65
CA ASP A 58 -8.38 11.69 9.64
C ASP A 58 -8.24 13.13 9.13
N ASP A 59 -7.44 13.95 9.80
CA ASP A 59 -7.03 15.28 9.33
C ASP A 59 -5.52 15.48 9.65
N PRO A 60 -4.70 15.92 8.68
CA PRO A 60 -5.05 16.30 7.31
C PRO A 60 -5.36 15.10 6.41
N LYS A 61 -6.29 15.27 5.47
CA LYS A 61 -6.63 14.24 4.46
C LYS A 61 -5.51 13.95 3.47
N THR A 62 -4.62 14.90 3.26
CA THR A 62 -3.55 14.80 2.28
C THR A 62 -2.24 15.17 2.95
N ILE A 63 -1.23 14.34 2.75
CA ILE A 63 0.13 14.56 3.25
C ILE A 63 1.10 14.73 2.07
N PRO A 64 2.15 15.55 2.22
CA PRO A 64 3.19 15.66 1.21
C PRO A 64 4.14 14.46 1.26
N LEU A 65 4.17 13.66 0.20
CA LEU A 65 5.13 12.57 0.00
C LEU A 65 6.24 13.00 -0.97
N LYS A 66 7.49 13.00 -0.51
CA LYS A 66 8.65 13.28 -1.38
C LYS A 66 9.15 12.00 -2.03
N VAL A 67 9.14 11.97 -3.36
CA VAL A 67 9.61 10.86 -4.21
C VAL A 67 10.90 11.24 -4.91
N PHE A 68 11.85 10.32 -4.98
CA PHE A 68 13.15 10.52 -5.64
C PHE A 68 13.25 9.65 -6.89
N GLY A 69 13.43 10.31 -8.05
CA GLY A 69 13.70 9.66 -9.32
C GLY A 69 15.18 9.33 -9.46
N LYS A 70 15.55 8.07 -9.23
CA LYS A 70 16.91 7.57 -9.49
C LYS A 70 17.07 7.31 -11.00
N GLY A 71 18.09 7.91 -11.61
CA GLY A 71 18.40 7.70 -13.04
C GLY A 71 17.53 8.51 -14.02
N ILE A 72 16.77 9.48 -13.53
CA ILE A 72 15.97 10.40 -14.36
C ILE A 72 16.77 11.70 -14.55
N GLY A 73 17.32 11.90 -15.75
CA GLY A 73 18.12 13.09 -16.12
C GLY A 73 19.64 12.82 -16.26
N SER A 74 20.38 13.78 -16.81
CA SER A 74 21.84 13.64 -17.07
C SER A 74 22.74 14.02 -15.89
N CYS A 75 22.19 14.50 -14.78
CA CYS A 75 22.94 14.95 -13.62
C CYS A 75 23.07 13.83 -12.58
N ALA A 76 24.23 13.71 -11.93
CA ALA A 76 24.52 12.75 -10.86
C ALA A 76 23.63 12.89 -9.60
N GLN A 77 22.71 13.88 -9.58
CA GLN A 77 21.84 14.20 -8.46
C GLN A 77 20.42 13.68 -8.72
N ALA A 78 19.89 12.90 -7.78
CA ALA A 78 18.51 12.41 -7.83
C ALA A 78 17.52 13.58 -7.88
N VAL A 79 16.64 13.59 -8.88
CA VAL A 79 15.55 14.58 -8.98
C VAL A 79 14.45 14.17 -8.00
N SER A 80 13.99 15.09 -7.14
CA SER A 80 12.88 14.82 -6.23
C SER A 80 11.62 15.60 -6.62
N LYS A 81 10.45 14.99 -6.47
CA LYS A 81 9.14 15.62 -6.60
C LYS A 81 8.33 15.39 -5.32
N THR A 82 7.49 16.34 -4.95
CA THR A 82 6.57 16.18 -3.82
C THR A 82 5.17 15.97 -4.37
N LEU A 83 4.50 14.91 -3.92
CA LEU A 83 3.13 14.55 -4.28
C LEU A 83 2.24 14.81 -3.07
N GLY A 84 1.06 15.38 -3.28
CA GLY A 84 0.01 15.32 -2.27
C GLY A 84 -0.65 13.96 -2.34
N VAL A 85 -0.64 13.21 -1.25
CA VAL A 85 -1.22 11.86 -1.21
C VAL A 85 -2.19 11.71 -0.06
N SER A 86 -3.34 11.09 -0.34
CA SER A 86 -4.41 10.80 0.61
C SER A 86 -4.24 9.42 1.26
N ASN A 87 -4.80 9.26 2.47
CA ASN A 87 -4.90 7.96 3.15
C ASN A 87 -5.84 6.97 2.42
N SER A 88 -6.57 7.44 1.41
CA SER A 88 -7.45 6.67 0.54
C SER A 88 -6.83 6.32 -0.82
N ASP A 89 -5.68 6.89 -1.17
CA ASP A 89 -5.04 6.63 -2.45
C ASP A 89 -4.42 5.23 -2.46
N SER A 90 -4.60 4.48 -3.54
CA SER A 90 -3.92 3.19 -3.70
C SER A 90 -2.47 3.40 -4.14
N THR A 91 -1.60 2.44 -3.80
CA THR A 91 -0.21 2.43 -4.26
C THR A 91 -0.08 2.64 -5.78
N ASN A 92 -0.95 2.02 -6.59
CA ASN A 92 -0.93 2.17 -8.05
C ASN A 92 -1.23 3.60 -8.52
N GLU A 93 -2.17 4.27 -7.85
CA GLU A 93 -2.51 5.67 -8.13
C GLU A 93 -1.32 6.58 -7.83
N VAL A 94 -0.67 6.37 -6.70
CA VAL A 94 0.49 7.18 -6.27
C VAL A 94 1.69 6.96 -7.18
N VAL A 95 1.96 5.71 -7.58
CA VAL A 95 3.00 5.39 -8.56
C VAL A 95 2.70 6.08 -9.89
N ARG A 96 1.45 6.02 -10.36
CA ARG A 96 1.04 6.69 -11.60
C ARG A 96 1.23 8.20 -11.52
N LEU A 97 0.82 8.83 -10.42
CA LEU A 97 1.02 10.27 -10.18
C LEU A 97 2.50 10.63 -10.16
N ALA A 98 3.34 9.82 -9.51
CA ALA A 98 4.78 10.01 -9.51
C ALA A 98 5.34 9.98 -10.93
N LEU A 99 5.05 8.92 -11.70
CA LEU A 99 5.54 8.76 -13.07
C LEU A 99 5.13 9.92 -13.98
N GLN A 100 3.88 10.39 -13.86
CA GLN A 100 3.41 11.59 -14.57
C GLN A 100 4.23 12.84 -14.21
N GLN A 101 4.52 13.07 -12.92
CA GLN A 101 5.30 14.22 -12.45
C GLN A 101 6.78 14.16 -12.88
N PHE A 102 7.31 12.97 -13.16
CA PHE A 102 8.64 12.76 -13.71
C PHE A 102 8.67 12.72 -15.25
N GLY A 103 7.51 12.77 -15.92
CA GLY A 103 7.43 12.68 -17.38
C GLY A 103 7.81 11.30 -17.93
N VAL A 104 7.71 10.25 -17.11
CA VAL A 104 8.05 8.88 -17.48
C VAL A 104 6.81 8.18 -18.05
N THR A 105 6.89 7.74 -19.29
CA THR A 105 5.84 6.95 -19.95
C THR A 105 6.25 5.47 -19.89
N VAL A 106 5.80 4.71 -18.88
CA VAL A 106 6.16 3.28 -18.73
C VAL A 106 4.92 2.43 -18.47
N CYS A 107 4.76 1.37 -19.28
CA CYS A 107 3.85 0.26 -19.09
C CYS A 107 4.22 -0.50 -17.80
N ILE A 108 3.26 -0.71 -16.92
CA ILE A 108 3.49 -1.27 -15.59
C ILE A 108 3.87 -2.75 -15.72
N GLU A 109 5.17 -3.07 -15.72
CA GLU A 109 5.65 -4.39 -15.34
C GLU A 109 6.19 -4.31 -13.91
N SER A 110 5.44 -4.94 -13.02
CA SER A 110 5.66 -4.99 -11.59
C SER A 110 6.96 -5.74 -11.31
N SER A 111 8.01 -5.05 -10.84
CA SER A 111 9.03 -5.61 -9.95
C SER A 111 10.04 -4.52 -9.51
N ASN A 112 10.22 -4.36 -8.20
CA ASN A 112 11.42 -3.81 -7.53
C ASN A 112 11.55 -2.31 -7.20
N THR A 113 10.62 -1.41 -7.56
CA THR A 113 10.72 0.03 -7.13
C THR A 113 9.78 0.42 -5.98
N VAL A 114 8.88 -0.49 -5.55
CA VAL A 114 7.73 -0.16 -4.68
C VAL A 114 8.07 -0.13 -3.17
N PHE A 115 9.25 -0.59 -2.76
CA PHE A 115 9.59 -0.80 -1.35
C PHE A 115 9.56 0.45 -0.46
N LEU A 116 9.67 1.67 -1.02
CA LEU A 116 9.55 2.89 -0.21
C LEU A 116 8.11 3.43 -0.11
N CYS A 117 7.19 3.02 -0.99
CA CYS A 117 5.82 3.54 -1.00
C CYS A 117 4.92 2.80 -0.01
N CYS A 118 5.16 1.50 0.22
CA CYS A 118 4.31 0.66 1.08
C CYS A 118 4.40 1.01 2.58
N CYS A 119 5.38 1.78 3.05
CA CYS A 119 5.44 2.15 4.47
C CYS A 119 4.47 3.28 4.85
N TYR A 120 3.85 3.97 3.88
CA TYR A 120 3.01 5.13 4.16
C TYR A 120 1.63 5.12 3.50
N LEU A 121 1.32 4.15 2.64
CA LEU A 121 0.16 4.24 1.72
C LEU A 121 -0.82 3.09 1.70
N ASP A 122 -0.84 2.26 2.73
CA ASP A 122 -1.94 1.32 2.94
C ASP A 122 -2.62 1.55 4.31
#